data_AF-A0A2D6GHY0-F1
#
_entry.id   AF-A0A2D6GHY0-F1
#
_cell.length_a   1.000
_cell.length_b   1.000
_cell.length_c   1.000
_cell.angle_alpha   90.00
_cell.angle_beta   90.00
_cell.angle_gamma   90.00
#
_symmetry.space_group_name_H-M   'P 1'
#
loop_
_entity.id
_entity.type
_entity.pdbx_description
1 polymer ?
#
loop_
_entity_poly.entity_id
_entity_poly.type
_entity_poly.pdbx_seq_one_letter_code
_entity_poly.pdbx_strand_id
1 'polypeptide(L)'
;MNYRRDPIMGAARIISGMRDIVLKQPGAVGTVGRLETTPASINSIPGKVFFTVDNRHPDEEILANINQDLMKLVNSVCAEEGLENEFTNIWKAPTLNFHDECISKVRNAAESLGYTHRDIVSGAGHDACQINRIAPTGMIFIPCENGLSHDEAENTTPEQVAAGADVLLNAILASAGN
;
A
#
# COMPACT_ATOMS: atom_id res chain seq x y z
N MET A 1 13.55 -12.90 -37.84
CA MET A 1 13.59 -12.80 -36.36
C MET A 1 12.46 -11.94 -35.78
N ASN A 2 11.62 -11.27 -36.60
CA ASN A 2 10.44 -10.49 -36.18
C ASN A 2 9.17 -11.32 -35.88
N TYR A 3 9.31 -12.54 -35.35
CA TYR A 3 8.17 -13.45 -35.08
C TYR A 3 8.02 -13.81 -33.60
N ARG A 4 8.92 -13.32 -32.74
CA ARG A 4 8.89 -13.62 -31.32
C ARG A 4 7.88 -12.71 -30.64
N ARG A 5 6.96 -13.30 -29.91
CA ARG A 5 6.07 -12.63 -28.98
C ARG A 5 6.59 -12.98 -27.59
N ASP A 6 7.44 -12.11 -27.05
CA ASP A 6 8.13 -12.36 -25.77
C ASP A 6 7.42 -11.61 -24.63
N PRO A 7 6.60 -12.29 -23.81
CA PRO A 7 5.87 -11.63 -22.74
C PRO A 7 6.78 -11.11 -21.62
N ILE A 8 8.04 -11.56 -21.52
CA ILE A 8 8.99 -11.00 -20.55
C ILE A 8 9.40 -9.58 -20.93
N MET A 9 9.65 -9.34 -22.21
CA MET A 9 9.99 -7.99 -22.68
C MET A 9 8.80 -7.04 -22.49
N GLY A 10 7.58 -7.51 -22.79
CA GLY A 10 6.37 -6.75 -22.48
C GLY A 10 6.22 -6.44 -20.98
N ALA A 11 6.37 -7.46 -20.12
CA ALA A 11 6.28 -7.29 -18.67
C ALA A 11 7.36 -6.33 -18.13
N ALA A 12 8.61 -6.42 -18.58
CA ALA A 12 9.68 -5.53 -18.16
C ALA A 12 9.39 -4.07 -18.50
N ARG A 13 8.88 -3.80 -19.72
CA ARG A 13 8.45 -2.46 -20.15
C ARG A 13 7.29 -1.93 -19.29
N ILE A 14 6.30 -2.78 -19.01
CA ILE A 14 5.16 -2.41 -18.16
C ILE A 14 5.60 -2.10 -16.73
N ILE A 15 6.45 -2.95 -16.14
CA ILE A 15 6.93 -2.78 -14.76
C ILE A 15 7.76 -1.49 -14.63
N SER A 16 8.62 -1.21 -15.61
CA SER A 16 9.39 0.04 -15.64
C SER A 16 8.47 1.26 -15.79
N GLY A 17 7.54 1.22 -16.76
CA GLY A 17 6.63 2.35 -16.98
C GLY A 17 5.63 2.57 -15.85
N MET A 18 5.21 1.50 -15.16
CA MET A 18 4.41 1.59 -13.93
C MET A 18 5.15 2.40 -12.86
N ARG A 19 6.45 2.14 -12.68
CA ARG A 19 7.27 2.92 -11.73
C ARG A 19 7.29 4.40 -12.09
N ASP A 20 7.41 4.73 -13.39
CA ASP A 20 7.39 6.12 -13.84
C ASP A 20 6.01 6.79 -13.62
N ILE A 21 4.90 6.06 -13.79
CA ILE A 21 3.55 6.55 -13.50
C ILE A 21 3.41 6.86 -12.00
N VAL A 22 3.86 5.94 -11.14
CA VAL A 22 3.77 6.08 -9.67
C VAL A 22 4.65 7.24 -9.18
N LEU A 23 5.90 7.34 -9.64
CA LEU A 23 6.83 8.39 -9.19
C LEU A 23 6.41 9.82 -9.60
N LYS A 24 5.52 9.96 -10.59
CA LYS A 24 4.95 11.27 -10.96
C LYS A 24 3.91 11.77 -9.95
N GLN A 25 3.39 10.91 -9.09
CA GLN A 25 2.33 11.23 -8.14
C GLN A 25 2.92 11.28 -6.72
N PRO A 26 3.11 12.48 -6.14
CA PRO A 26 3.66 12.61 -4.79
C PRO A 26 2.82 11.83 -3.76
N GLY A 27 3.48 11.01 -2.94
CA GLY A 27 2.80 10.18 -1.93
C GLY A 27 2.23 8.85 -2.45
N ALA A 28 2.35 8.57 -3.76
CA ALA A 28 1.97 7.28 -4.31
C ALA A 28 3.06 6.24 -4.07
N VAL A 29 2.62 5.00 -3.82
CA VAL A 29 3.48 3.82 -3.81
C VAL A 29 2.89 2.77 -4.75
N GLY A 30 3.77 2.00 -5.37
CA GLY A 30 3.40 1.00 -6.37
C GLY A 30 4.43 -0.12 -6.40
N THR A 31 3.97 -1.36 -6.26
CA THR A 31 4.85 -2.53 -6.08
C THR A 31 4.38 -3.70 -6.93
N VAL A 32 5.33 -4.37 -7.60
CA VAL A 32 5.11 -5.68 -8.19
C VAL A 32 5.54 -6.73 -7.18
N GLY A 33 4.56 -7.33 -6.50
CA GLY A 33 4.82 -8.26 -5.38
C GLY A 33 5.04 -9.71 -5.80
N ARG A 34 4.61 -10.09 -7.02
CA ARG A 34 4.74 -11.44 -7.55
C ARG A 34 4.95 -11.36 -9.05
N LEU A 35 5.87 -12.17 -9.57
CA LEU A 35 6.15 -12.30 -11.00
C LEU A 35 6.46 -13.76 -11.31
N GLU A 36 5.76 -14.33 -12.27
CA GLU A 36 5.88 -15.72 -12.67
C GLU A 36 5.88 -15.84 -14.19
N THR A 37 6.62 -16.82 -14.68
CA THR A 37 6.75 -17.10 -16.12
C THR A 37 6.35 -18.54 -16.37
N THR A 38 5.82 -18.85 -17.54
CA THR A 38 5.46 -20.22 -17.92
C THR A 38 6.00 -20.51 -19.31
N PRO A 39 6.77 -21.59 -19.52
CA PRO A 39 7.04 -22.72 -18.60
C PRO A 39 8.22 -22.50 -17.61
N ALA A 40 8.74 -21.28 -17.45
CA ALA A 40 9.92 -20.99 -16.60
C ALA A 40 11.20 -21.78 -16.98
N SER A 41 11.39 -22.05 -18.28
CA SER A 41 12.60 -22.70 -18.78
C SER A 41 13.62 -21.66 -19.28
N ILE A 42 14.89 -21.83 -18.91
CA ILE A 42 15.98 -20.91 -19.26
C ILE A 42 16.28 -20.82 -20.77
N ASN A 43 15.87 -21.82 -21.55
CA ASN A 43 16.17 -21.92 -22.98
C ASN A 43 14.93 -21.80 -23.88
N SER A 44 13.77 -21.46 -23.30
CA SER A 44 12.50 -21.34 -24.03
C SER A 44 11.87 -19.99 -23.75
N ILE A 45 11.42 -19.30 -24.79
CA ILE A 45 10.66 -18.06 -24.63
C ILE A 45 9.36 -18.40 -23.88
N PRO A 46 9.03 -17.71 -22.77
CA PRO A 46 7.80 -17.96 -22.05
C PRO A 46 6.57 -17.71 -22.94
N GLY A 47 5.55 -18.56 -22.81
CA GLY A 47 4.26 -18.35 -23.44
C GLY A 47 3.35 -17.42 -22.65
N LYS A 48 3.64 -17.23 -21.35
CA LYS A 48 2.87 -16.38 -20.44
C LYS A 48 3.77 -15.79 -19.36
N VAL A 49 3.48 -14.55 -18.99
CA VAL A 49 3.95 -13.92 -17.75
C VAL A 49 2.72 -13.51 -16.95
N PHE A 50 2.74 -13.78 -15.65
CA PHE A 50 1.76 -13.31 -14.69
C PHE A 50 2.50 -12.46 -13.65
N PHE A 51 1.93 -11.31 -13.29
CA PHE A 51 2.44 -10.52 -12.19
C PHE A 51 1.31 -9.77 -11.49
N THR A 52 1.53 -9.41 -10.23
CA THR A 52 0.60 -8.60 -9.43
C THR A 52 1.10 -7.17 -9.31
N VAL A 53 0.18 -6.23 -9.12
CA VAL A 53 0.49 -4.83 -8.84
C VAL A 53 -0.32 -4.39 -7.62
N ASP A 54 0.35 -3.77 -6.65
CA ASP A 54 -0.25 -3.11 -5.49
C ASP A 54 0.08 -1.62 -5.59
N ASN A 55 -0.93 -0.79 -5.86
CA ASN A 55 -0.83 0.67 -5.90
C ASN A 55 -1.61 1.27 -4.73
N ARG A 56 -1.03 2.25 -4.03
CA ARG A 56 -1.70 2.94 -2.91
C ARG A 56 -1.50 4.45 -3.01
N HIS A 57 -2.55 5.19 -2.65
CA HIS A 57 -2.52 6.64 -2.50
C HIS A 57 -3.67 7.07 -1.55
N PRO A 58 -3.48 8.09 -0.68
CA PRO A 58 -4.53 8.59 0.21
C PRO A 58 -5.63 9.41 -0.49
N ASP A 59 -5.43 9.77 -1.75
CA ASP A 59 -6.43 10.40 -2.62
C ASP A 59 -6.90 9.40 -3.67
N GLU A 60 -8.21 9.15 -3.69
CA GLU A 60 -8.85 8.17 -4.58
C GLU A 60 -8.82 8.56 -6.06
N GLU A 61 -8.87 9.85 -6.38
CA GLU A 61 -8.83 10.34 -7.76
C GLU A 61 -7.42 10.11 -8.34
N ILE A 62 -6.40 10.43 -7.55
CA ILE A 62 -5.00 10.15 -7.93
C ILE A 62 -4.78 8.64 -8.11
N LEU A 63 -5.27 7.80 -7.20
CA LEU A 63 -5.17 6.34 -7.34
C LEU A 63 -5.90 5.82 -8.58
N ALA A 64 -7.08 6.36 -8.88
CA ALA A 64 -7.85 6.01 -10.08
C ALA A 64 -7.07 6.38 -11.36
N ASN A 65 -6.44 7.56 -11.39
CA ASN A 65 -5.63 8.02 -12.51
C ASN A 65 -4.38 7.13 -12.72
N ILE A 66 -3.67 6.76 -11.65
CA ILE A 66 -2.54 5.81 -11.71
C ILE A 66 -2.97 4.50 -12.35
N ASN A 67 -4.08 3.92 -11.90
CA ASN A 67 -4.58 2.65 -12.43
C ASN A 67 -5.05 2.76 -13.89
N GLN A 68 -5.66 3.89 -14.26
CA GLN A 68 -6.06 4.14 -15.65
C GLN A 68 -4.84 4.26 -16.57
N ASP A 69 -3.81 4.98 -16.14
CA ASP A 69 -2.59 5.15 -16.93
C ASP A 69 -1.79 3.85 -17.03
N LEU A 70 -1.77 3.03 -15.97
CA LEU A 70 -1.21 1.69 -16.01
C LEU A 70 -1.95 0.80 -17.02
N MET A 71 -3.27 0.82 -17.04
CA MET A 71 -4.07 0.06 -18.01
C MET A 71 -3.78 0.51 -19.45
N LYS A 72 -3.66 1.83 -19.70
CA LYS A 72 -3.26 2.37 -21.01
C LYS A 72 -1.86 1.88 -21.41
N LEU A 73 -0.91 1.90 -20.48
CA LEU A 73 0.46 1.41 -20.70
C LEU A 73 0.47 -0.08 -21.07
N VAL A 74 -0.24 -0.91 -20.31
CA VAL A 74 -0.38 -2.35 -20.57
C VAL A 74 -0.91 -2.59 -21.99
N ASN A 75 -2.00 -1.91 -22.36
CA ASN A 75 -2.59 -2.06 -23.68
C ASN A 75 -1.64 -1.60 -24.80
N SER A 76 -0.93 -0.49 -24.63
CA SER A 76 0.04 0.01 -25.61
C SER A 76 1.18 -0.98 -25.81
N VAL A 77 1.82 -1.41 -24.73
CA VAL A 77 2.96 -2.33 -24.79
C VAL A 77 2.54 -3.66 -25.40
N CYS A 78 1.40 -4.21 -24.99
CA CYS A 78 0.94 -5.48 -25.55
C CYS A 78 0.61 -5.36 -27.05
N ALA A 79 0.01 -4.25 -27.50
CA ALA A 79 -0.25 -4.03 -28.93
C ALA A 79 1.06 -3.94 -29.74
N GLU A 80 2.06 -3.21 -29.24
CA GLU A 80 3.36 -3.05 -29.89
C GLU A 80 4.16 -4.35 -29.98
N GLU A 81 4.09 -5.18 -28.93
CA GLU A 81 4.81 -6.47 -28.84
C GLU A 81 4.02 -7.65 -29.43
N GLY A 82 2.78 -7.42 -29.90
CA GLY A 82 1.90 -8.47 -30.42
C GLY A 82 1.47 -9.49 -29.36
N LEU A 83 1.31 -9.05 -28.12
CA LEU A 83 0.89 -9.83 -26.95
C LEU A 83 -0.60 -9.62 -26.66
N GLU A 84 -1.21 -10.63 -26.04
CA GLU A 84 -2.53 -10.51 -25.42
C GLU A 84 -2.35 -10.18 -23.93
N ASN A 85 -3.34 -9.48 -23.35
CA ASN A 85 -3.33 -9.16 -21.93
C ASN A 85 -4.69 -9.40 -21.29
N GLU A 86 -4.65 -9.70 -19.99
CA GLU A 86 -5.79 -9.68 -19.09
C GLU A 86 -5.41 -8.79 -17.91
N PHE A 87 -6.18 -7.72 -17.68
CA PHE A 87 -5.96 -6.79 -16.59
C PHE A 87 -7.20 -6.77 -15.69
N THR A 88 -7.06 -7.30 -14.47
CA THR A 88 -8.17 -7.46 -13.54
C THR A 88 -7.86 -6.77 -12.23
N ASN A 89 -8.73 -5.85 -11.82
CA ASN A 89 -8.69 -5.31 -10.46
C ASN A 89 -9.37 -6.30 -9.51
N ILE A 90 -8.56 -7.01 -8.72
CA ILE A 90 -9.04 -8.04 -7.77
C ILE A 90 -9.40 -7.46 -6.40
N TRP A 91 -8.95 -6.26 -6.08
CA TRP A 91 -9.17 -5.65 -4.77
C TRP A 91 -9.02 -4.12 -4.80
N LYS A 92 -10.03 -3.42 -4.27
CA LYS A 92 -9.99 -1.97 -4.02
C LYS A 92 -10.41 -1.71 -2.58
N ALA A 93 -9.53 -1.09 -1.79
CA ALA A 93 -9.89 -0.49 -0.51
C ALA A 93 -10.28 0.99 -0.73
N PRO A 94 -11.38 1.48 -0.15
CA PRO A 94 -11.68 2.91 -0.14
C PRO A 94 -10.71 3.65 0.78
N THR A 95 -10.46 4.93 0.50
CA THR A 95 -9.88 5.81 1.50
C THR A 95 -10.83 5.97 2.67
N LEU A 96 -10.28 5.92 3.87
CA LEU A 96 -11.05 5.87 5.09
C LEU A 96 -10.43 6.85 6.09
N ASN A 97 -11.26 7.79 6.52
CA ASN A 97 -10.94 8.66 7.64
C ASN A 97 -11.42 7.98 8.92
N PHE A 98 -10.53 7.92 9.90
CA PHE A 98 -10.88 7.55 11.26
C PHE A 98 -11.73 8.65 11.91
N HIS A 99 -12.45 8.30 12.96
CA HIS A 99 -13.39 9.21 13.61
C HIS A 99 -12.65 10.36 14.31
N ASP A 100 -13.01 11.62 14.00
CA ASP A 100 -12.31 12.81 14.48
C ASP A 100 -12.19 12.87 16.02
N GLU A 101 -13.21 12.41 16.73
CA GLU A 101 -13.17 12.34 18.20
C GLU A 101 -12.14 11.32 18.71
N CYS A 102 -12.03 10.16 18.06
CA CYS A 102 -11.02 9.15 18.42
C CYS A 102 -9.61 9.66 18.14
N ILE A 103 -9.41 10.33 17.00
CA ILE A 103 -8.14 10.99 16.65
C ILE A 103 -7.78 12.03 17.71
N SER A 104 -8.75 12.87 18.10
CA SER A 104 -8.54 13.93 19.10
C SER A 104 -8.21 13.36 20.47
N LYS A 105 -8.87 12.29 20.90
CA LYS A 105 -8.57 11.61 22.18
C LYS A 105 -7.16 11.02 22.19
N VAL A 106 -6.73 10.41 21.09
CA VAL A 106 -5.34 9.92 20.94
C VAL A 106 -4.34 11.07 21.01
N ARG A 107 -4.59 12.17 20.29
CA ARG A 107 -3.72 13.35 20.31
C ARG A 107 -3.59 13.95 21.70
N ASN A 108 -4.72 14.19 22.37
CA ASN A 108 -4.75 14.76 23.71
C ASN A 108 -4.05 13.85 24.74
N ALA A 109 -4.17 12.53 24.60
CA ALA A 109 -3.47 11.57 25.45
C ALA A 109 -1.95 11.66 25.27
N ALA A 110 -1.45 11.71 24.03
CA ALA A 110 -0.03 11.90 23.76
C ALA A 110 0.50 13.24 24.31
N GLU A 111 -0.24 14.33 24.10
CA GLU A 111 0.10 15.66 24.63
C GLU A 111 0.16 15.67 26.17
N SER A 112 -0.83 15.09 26.84
CA SER A 112 -0.91 15.06 28.30
C SER A 112 0.22 14.24 28.94
N LEU A 113 0.72 13.22 28.24
CA LEU A 113 1.85 12.40 28.66
C LEU A 113 3.21 13.02 28.28
N GLY A 114 3.22 14.13 27.55
CA GLY A 114 4.45 14.83 27.13
C GLY A 114 5.19 14.15 25.98
N TYR A 115 4.54 13.26 25.23
CA TYR A 115 5.14 12.61 24.07
C TYR A 115 5.08 13.51 22.83
N THR A 116 6.16 13.53 22.03
CA THR A 116 6.11 14.14 20.70
C THR A 116 5.23 13.30 19.77
N HIS A 117 4.40 13.94 18.96
CA HIS A 117 3.50 13.26 18.03
C HIS A 117 3.34 14.05 16.73
N ARG A 118 2.77 13.38 15.72
CA ARG A 118 2.35 13.97 14.45
C ARG A 118 1.17 13.19 13.90
N ASP A 119 0.38 13.82 13.04
CA ASP A 119 -0.60 13.11 12.24
C ASP A 119 0.10 12.26 11.18
N ILE A 120 -0.48 11.09 10.89
CA ILE A 120 0.04 10.13 9.92
C ILE A 120 -1.11 9.37 9.27
N VAL A 121 -0.94 9.02 8.00
CA VAL A 121 -1.83 8.11 7.27
C VAL A 121 -1.20 6.73 7.29
N SER A 122 -1.95 5.69 7.67
CA SER A 122 -1.43 4.33 7.55
C SER A 122 -1.30 3.95 6.08
N GLY A 123 -0.09 3.51 5.70
CA GLY A 123 0.14 2.93 4.38
C GLY A 123 -0.33 1.47 4.27
N ALA A 124 -0.73 0.83 5.38
CA ALA A 124 -1.11 -0.57 5.45
C ALA A 124 -2.59 -0.76 5.81
N GLY A 125 -3.16 -1.89 5.39
CA GLY A 125 -4.49 -2.31 5.84
C GLY A 125 -4.44 -2.88 7.25
N HIS A 126 -5.39 -2.47 8.10
CA HIS A 126 -5.55 -3.00 9.45
C HIS A 126 -7.01 -3.38 9.70
N ASP A 127 -7.26 -4.27 10.66
CA ASP A 127 -8.63 -4.64 11.05
C ASP A 127 -9.45 -3.41 11.49
N ALA A 128 -8.79 -2.41 12.08
CA ALA A 128 -9.38 -1.12 12.43
C ALA A 128 -10.08 -0.44 11.24
N CYS A 129 -9.60 -0.61 10.01
CA CYS A 129 -10.25 -0.07 8.81
C CYS A 129 -11.63 -0.70 8.57
N GLN A 130 -11.82 -1.98 8.92
CA GLN A 130 -13.13 -2.64 8.84
C GLN A 130 -14.02 -2.24 10.02
N ILE A 131 -13.45 -2.17 11.23
CA ILE A 131 -14.18 -1.76 12.45
C ILE A 131 -14.73 -0.34 12.30
N ASN A 132 -14.00 0.57 11.64
CA ASN A 132 -14.44 1.94 11.40
C ASN A 132 -15.74 2.06 10.58
N ARG A 133 -16.21 0.98 9.95
CA ARG A 133 -17.52 0.93 9.27
C ARG A 133 -18.69 0.79 10.23
N ILE A 134 -18.45 0.33 11.46
CA ILE A 134 -19.49 -0.02 12.43
C ILE A 134 -19.33 0.69 13.78
N ALA A 135 -18.19 1.32 14.06
CA ALA A 135 -17.95 2.05 15.30
C ALA A 135 -16.94 3.21 15.10
N PRO A 136 -17.04 4.29 15.89
CA PRO A 136 -15.98 5.30 15.98
C PRO A 136 -14.64 4.63 16.29
N THR A 137 -13.68 4.76 15.36
CA THR A 137 -12.40 4.06 15.45
C THR A 137 -11.25 5.06 15.22
N GLY A 138 -10.12 4.82 15.85
CA GLY A 138 -8.85 5.51 15.62
C GLY A 138 -7.69 4.55 15.79
N MET A 139 -6.48 4.98 15.40
CA MET A 139 -5.27 4.18 15.54
C MET A 139 -4.16 4.98 16.22
N ILE A 140 -3.27 4.26 16.89
CA ILE A 140 -2.05 4.79 17.52
C ILE A 140 -0.88 4.06 16.86
N PHE A 141 0.08 4.82 16.34
CA PHE A 141 1.31 4.28 15.78
C PHE A 141 2.48 4.59 16.72
N ILE A 142 3.39 3.62 16.84
CA ILE A 142 4.70 3.80 17.47
C ILE A 142 5.79 3.60 16.40
N PRO A 143 6.99 4.20 16.56
CA PRO A 143 8.06 4.04 15.59
C PRO A 143 8.56 2.59 15.56
N CYS A 144 8.97 2.15 14.38
CA CYS A 144 9.73 0.91 14.19
C CYS A 144 11.13 1.27 13.66
N GLU A 145 12.16 0.53 14.08
CA GLU A 145 13.54 0.74 13.67
C GLU A 145 13.67 0.65 12.14
N ASN A 146 14.21 1.70 11.53
CA ASN A 146 14.33 1.88 10.07
C ASN A 146 13.00 1.78 9.29
N GLY A 147 11.84 1.79 9.97
CA GLY A 147 10.53 1.58 9.35
C GLY A 147 10.36 0.19 8.71
N LEU A 148 11.17 -0.80 9.14
CA LEU A 148 11.07 -2.17 8.65
C LEU A 148 9.78 -2.81 9.13
N SER A 149 9.17 -3.62 8.26
CA SER A 149 8.09 -4.51 8.65
C SER A 149 8.01 -5.70 7.70
N HIS A 150 7.38 -6.80 8.12
CA HIS A 150 7.41 -8.10 7.41
C HIS A 150 8.83 -8.63 7.17
N ASP A 151 9.76 -8.29 8.06
CA ASP A 151 11.14 -8.72 8.06
C ASP A 151 11.51 -9.17 9.49
N GLU A 152 12.36 -10.18 9.61
CA GLU A 152 12.79 -10.72 10.91
C GLU A 152 13.56 -9.69 11.75
N ALA A 153 14.12 -8.65 11.12
CA ALA A 153 14.78 -7.54 11.79
C ALA A 153 13.81 -6.41 12.23
N GLU A 154 12.50 -6.57 12.07
CA GLU A 154 11.50 -5.64 12.60
C GLU A 154 11.68 -5.48 14.12
N ASN A 155 11.86 -4.24 14.59
CA ASN A 155 12.18 -3.97 15.98
C ASN A 155 11.59 -2.65 16.47
N THR A 156 11.13 -2.62 17.72
CA THR A 156 10.67 -1.41 18.42
C THR A 156 11.16 -1.45 19.86
N THR A 157 11.62 -0.32 20.37
CA THR A 157 12.17 -0.28 21.74
C THR A 157 11.09 -0.49 22.80
N PRO A 158 11.42 -1.11 23.95
CA PRO A 158 10.47 -1.26 25.05
C PRO A 158 9.83 0.07 25.49
N GLU A 159 10.57 1.17 25.45
CA GLU A 159 10.10 2.51 25.79
C GLU A 159 9.05 3.02 24.81
N GLN A 160 9.23 2.78 23.50
CA GLN A 160 8.24 3.13 22.48
C GLN A 160 6.97 2.28 22.62
N VAL A 161 7.12 0.99 22.93
CA VAL A 161 5.97 0.10 23.20
C VAL A 161 5.19 0.59 24.41
N ALA A 162 5.88 0.92 25.51
CA ALA A 162 5.26 1.46 26.72
C ALA A 162 4.54 2.79 26.45
N ALA A 163 5.16 3.72 25.71
CA ALA A 163 4.54 4.98 25.34
C ALA A 163 3.26 4.79 24.52
N GLY A 164 3.26 3.87 23.54
CA GLY A 164 2.07 3.52 22.78
C GLY A 164 0.95 2.93 23.65
N ALA A 165 1.31 2.07 24.60
CA ALA A 165 0.35 1.50 25.55
C ALA A 165 -0.23 2.55 26.50
N ASP A 166 0.58 3.51 26.99
CA ASP A 166 0.10 4.60 27.84
C ASP A 166 -0.89 5.51 27.10
N VAL A 167 -0.60 5.84 25.84
CA VAL A 167 -1.51 6.63 24.99
C VAL A 167 -2.81 5.87 24.77
N LEU A 168 -2.74 4.56 24.50
CA LEU A 168 -3.92 3.71 24.34
C LEU A 168 -4.78 3.70 25.60
N LEU A 169 -4.16 3.49 26.77
CA LEU A 169 -4.85 3.49 28.05
C LEU A 169 -5.60 4.81 28.29
N ASN A 170 -4.93 5.94 28.10
CA ASN A 170 -5.52 7.25 28.34
C ASN A 170 -6.65 7.58 27.34
N ALA A 171 -6.49 7.20 26.06
CA ALA A 171 -7.54 7.37 25.05
C ALA A 171 -8.79 6.51 25.34
N ILE A 172 -8.59 5.28 25.85
CA ILE A 172 -9.70 4.40 26.27
C ILE A 172 -10.40 5.00 27.50
N LEU A 173 -9.66 5.44 28.52
CA LEU A 173 -10.25 6.05 29.71
C LEU A 173 -11.09 7.28 29.37
N ALA A 174 -10.58 8.16 28.49
CA ALA A 174 -11.31 9.31 27.99
C ALA A 174 -12.54 8.95 27.14
N SER A 175 -12.61 7.73 26.61
CA SER A 175 -13.76 7.23 25.85
C SER A 175 -14.78 6.52 26.73
N ALA A 176 -14.34 5.83 27.78
CA ALA A 176 -15.18 5.06 28.69
C ALA A 176 -15.79 5.89 29.83
N GLY A 177 -15.23 7.08 30.13
CA GLY A 177 -15.74 8.00 31.14
C GLY A 177 -16.91 8.90 30.67
N ASN A 178 -17.39 8.71 29.44
CA ASN A 178 -18.51 9.44 28.84
C ASN A 178 -19.80 8.61 28.89
#